data_AF-A0AA38UHC1-F1
#
_entry.id   AF-A0AA38UHC1-F1
#
_cell.length_a   1.000
_cell.length_b   1.000
_cell.length_c   1.000
_cell.angle_alpha   90.00
_cell.angle_beta   90.00
_cell.angle_gamma   90.00
#
_symmetry.space_group_name_H-M   'P 1'
#
loop_
_entity.id
_entity.type
_entity.pdbx_description
1 polymer ?
#
loop_
_entity_poly.entity_id
_entity_poly.type
_entity_poly.pdbx_seq_one_letter_code
_entity_poly.pdbx_strand_id
1 'polypeptide(L)'
;MTVEASPAADAPKAGGRRMPQERFQRIKVDKVPTHLIRDNRYENKAAPENDYGAKAHADLIVTRGAGFRKEKNKKKRGSYKGGNITMESHSYKFPDTDD
;
A
#
# COMPACT_ATOMS: atom_id res chain seq x y z
N MET A 1 -49.45 35.60 -51.34
CA MET A 1 -48.32 36.06 -50.53
C MET A 1 -48.26 35.18 -49.29
N THR A 2 -47.58 34.04 -49.37
CA THR A 2 -47.16 33.24 -48.20
C THR A 2 -46.00 32.37 -48.66
N VAL A 3 -44.78 32.83 -48.36
CA VAL A 3 -43.56 32.03 -48.43
C VAL A 3 -43.48 31.26 -47.11
N GLU A 4 -43.74 29.96 -47.14
CA GLU A 4 -43.45 29.11 -45.98
C GLU A 4 -41.96 28.79 -45.98
N ALA A 5 -41.25 29.49 -45.12
CA ALA A 5 -39.83 29.31 -44.85
C ALA A 5 -39.60 27.96 -44.14
N SER A 6 -38.68 27.17 -44.67
CA SER A 6 -38.03 26.10 -43.91
C SER A 6 -37.09 26.67 -42.85
N PRO A 7 -37.12 26.13 -41.62
CA PRO A 7 -35.87 25.94 -40.87
C PRO A 7 -35.92 24.58 -40.13
N ALA A 8 -34.84 23.95 -39.68
CA ALA A 8 -33.42 24.21 -39.71
C ALA A 8 -32.73 22.84 -39.73
N ALA A 9 -31.52 22.82 -40.29
CA ALA A 9 -30.66 21.65 -40.36
C ALA A 9 -30.32 21.10 -38.96
N ASP A 10 -30.37 19.78 -38.85
CA ASP A 10 -29.89 19.00 -37.71
C ASP A 10 -28.39 19.28 -37.49
N ALA A 11 -28.05 19.95 -36.39
CA ALA A 11 -26.66 20.26 -36.05
C ALA A 11 -25.98 19.02 -35.45
N PRO A 12 -24.81 18.58 -35.95
CA PRO A 12 -24.14 17.43 -35.37
C PRO A 12 -23.61 17.78 -33.98
N LYS A 13 -24.08 17.05 -32.95
CA LYS A 13 -23.56 17.17 -31.58
C LYS A 13 -22.05 16.94 -31.60
N ALA A 14 -21.29 17.98 -31.26
CA ALA A 14 -19.84 17.92 -31.14
C ALA A 14 -19.44 16.76 -30.20
N GLY A 15 -18.62 15.84 -30.71
CA GLY A 15 -18.13 14.68 -29.99
C GLY A 15 -17.33 15.11 -28.75
N GLY A 16 -17.95 15.01 -27.59
CA GLY A 16 -17.29 15.25 -26.32
C GLY A 16 -16.08 14.33 -26.17
N ARG A 17 -14.94 14.89 -25.74
CA ARG A 17 -13.74 14.11 -25.42
C ARG A 17 -14.12 13.09 -24.37
N ARG A 18 -13.98 11.79 -24.68
CA ARG A 18 -14.15 10.72 -23.72
C ARG A 18 -13.12 10.93 -22.61
N MET A 19 -13.60 11.28 -21.42
CA MET A 19 -12.74 11.35 -20.24
C MET A 19 -12.08 9.97 -20.06
N PRO A 20 -10.76 9.91 -19.78
CA PRO A 20 -10.12 8.63 -19.52
C PRO A 20 -10.87 7.96 -18.38
N GLN A 21 -11.49 6.82 -18.66
CA GLN A 21 -12.20 6.07 -17.64
C GLN A 21 -11.20 5.63 -16.59
N GLU A 22 -11.50 5.93 -15.32
CA GLU A 22 -10.64 5.55 -14.21
C GLU A 22 -10.43 4.03 -14.23
N ARG A 23 -9.17 3.59 -14.15
CA ARG A 23 -8.84 2.17 -14.13
C ARG A 23 -9.46 1.55 -12.88
N PHE A 24 -10.00 0.34 -13.01
CA PHE A 24 -10.54 -0.37 -11.85
C PHE A 24 -9.48 -0.49 -10.74
N GLN A 25 -9.81 0.02 -9.56
CA GLN A 25 -9.00 -0.10 -8.35
C GLN A 25 -9.82 -0.83 -7.28
N ARG A 26 -9.27 -1.91 -6.72
CA ARG A 26 -9.92 -2.64 -5.61
C ARG A 26 -10.02 -1.81 -4.34
N ILE A 27 -9.05 -0.92 -4.13
CA ILE A 27 -8.94 -0.07 -2.94
C ILE A 27 -8.94 1.38 -3.43
N LYS A 28 -9.88 2.19 -2.94
CA LYS A 28 -9.94 3.63 -3.21
C LYS A 28 -9.04 4.34 -2.22
N VAL A 29 -7.92 4.90 -2.68
CA VAL A 29 -6.90 5.51 -1.81
C VAL A 29 -7.49 6.63 -0.94
N ASP A 30 -8.40 7.43 -1.49
CA ASP A 30 -9.06 8.55 -0.78
C ASP A 30 -9.98 8.12 0.36
N LYS A 31 -10.42 6.85 0.37
CA LYS A 31 -11.31 6.30 1.40
C LYS A 31 -10.57 5.55 2.49
N VAL A 32 -9.27 5.29 2.31
CA VAL A 32 -8.45 4.63 3.32
C VAL A 32 -7.95 5.69 4.29
N PRO A 33 -8.20 5.55 5.60
CA PRO A 33 -7.69 6.51 6.55
C PRO A 33 -6.15 6.53 6.52
N THR A 34 -5.57 7.72 6.47
CA THR A 34 -4.11 7.91 6.39
C THR A 34 -3.35 7.27 7.55
N HIS A 35 -3.99 7.11 8.72
CA HIS A 35 -3.40 6.43 9.86
C HIS A 35 -3.22 4.91 9.68
N LEU A 36 -3.94 4.29 8.75
CA LEU A 36 -3.78 2.87 8.39
C LEU A 36 -2.70 2.67 7.32
N ILE A 37 -2.45 3.68 6.50
CA ILE A 37 -1.32 3.74 5.56
C ILE A 37 -0.07 4.21 6.31
N ARG A 38 0.23 3.58 7.44
CA ARG A 38 1.43 3.88 8.21
C ARG A 38 2.65 3.25 7.56
N ASP A 39 3.78 3.88 7.81
CA ASP A 39 5.08 3.38 7.39
C ASP A 39 5.39 2.06 8.12
N ASN A 40 5.53 0.98 7.35
CA ASN A 40 5.68 -0.41 7.79
C ASN A 40 7.11 -0.79 8.17
N ARG A 41 8.01 0.20 8.33
CA ARG A 41 9.37 -0.04 8.78
C ARG A 41 9.39 -0.68 10.16
N TYR A 42 10.41 -1.50 10.40
CA TYR A 42 10.65 -2.10 11.71
C TYR A 42 10.83 -1.04 12.80
N GLU A 43 11.45 0.11 12.47
CA GLU A 43 11.67 1.26 13.36
C GLU A 43 10.36 1.84 13.93
N ASN A 44 9.25 1.71 13.20
CA ASN A 44 7.96 2.24 13.63
C ASN A 44 7.17 1.25 14.50
N LYS A 45 7.66 0.02 14.64
CA LYS A 45 7.15 -0.93 15.62
C LYS A 45 7.58 -0.41 17.00
N ALA A 46 6.64 -0.32 17.93
CA ALA A 46 6.94 -0.04 19.35
C ALA A 46 7.58 -1.26 20.03
N ALA A 47 8.74 -1.71 19.54
CA ALA A 47 9.44 -2.89 20.01
C ALA A 47 10.59 -2.56 20.97
N PRO A 48 11.00 -3.49 21.83
CA PRO A 48 12.22 -3.33 22.62
C PRO A 48 13.45 -3.26 21.70
N GLU A 49 14.39 -2.35 22.01
CA GLU A 49 15.62 -2.14 21.21
C GLU A 49 16.51 -3.40 21.09
N ASN A 50 16.41 -4.35 22.03
CA ASN A 50 17.22 -5.56 22.06
C ASN A 50 16.42 -6.85 21.76
N ASP A 51 15.29 -6.69 21.06
CA ASP A 51 14.47 -7.79 20.55
C ASP A 51 15.21 -8.57 19.44
N TYR A 52 14.85 -9.84 19.28
CA TYR A 52 15.32 -10.71 18.21
C TYR A 52 15.11 -10.09 16.81
N GLY A 53 13.98 -9.40 16.62
CA GLY A 53 13.67 -8.67 15.40
C GLY A 53 14.60 -7.49 15.12
N ALA A 54 15.07 -6.79 16.16
CA ALA A 54 15.87 -5.57 16.03
C ALA A 54 17.27 -5.90 15.49
N LYS A 55 17.89 -6.95 16.05
CA LYS A 55 19.16 -7.46 15.53
C LYS A 55 19.02 -7.98 14.10
N ALA A 56 17.91 -8.66 13.78
CA ALA A 56 17.69 -9.18 12.43
C ALA A 56 17.48 -8.05 11.41
N HIS A 57 16.79 -6.98 11.82
CA HIS A 57 16.61 -5.78 11.00
C HIS A 57 17.97 -5.12 10.70
N ALA A 58 18.76 -4.79 11.72
CA ALA A 58 20.08 -4.19 11.55
C ALA A 58 20.99 -5.00 10.61
N ASP A 59 20.88 -6.32 10.70
CA ASP A 59 21.64 -7.28 9.93
C ASP A 59 21.24 -7.41 8.46
N LEU A 60 19.94 -7.31 8.16
CA LEU A 60 19.42 -7.62 6.82
C LEU A 60 19.07 -6.38 6.01
N ILE A 61 18.84 -5.23 6.67
CA ILE A 61 18.42 -3.98 6.02
C ILE A 61 19.45 -3.47 4.99
N VAL A 62 20.74 -3.76 5.20
CA VAL A 62 21.84 -3.37 4.31
C VAL A 62 21.81 -4.11 2.97
N THR A 63 21.13 -5.25 2.90
CA THR A 63 21.07 -6.09 1.69
C THR A 63 19.72 -6.00 0.99
N ARG A 64 19.74 -6.10 -0.35
CA ARG A 64 18.51 -6.11 -1.17
C ARG A 64 18.54 -7.23 -2.21
N GLY A 65 17.37 -7.60 -2.73
CA GLY A 65 17.23 -8.54 -3.85
C GLY A 65 17.85 -9.93 -3.61
N ALA A 66 18.65 -10.40 -4.56
CA ALA A 66 19.30 -11.71 -4.46
C ALA A 66 20.31 -11.79 -3.30
N GLY A 67 20.97 -10.69 -2.95
CA GLY A 67 21.89 -10.59 -1.81
C GLY A 67 21.18 -10.85 -0.48
N PHE A 68 19.98 -10.27 -0.30
CA PHE A 68 19.15 -10.50 0.87
C PHE A 68 18.82 -11.99 1.08
N ARG A 69 18.49 -12.71 0.00
CA ARG A 69 18.17 -14.15 0.08
C ARG A 69 19.39 -14.96 0.56
N LYS A 70 20.59 -14.62 0.07
CA LYS A 70 21.85 -15.28 0.47
C LYS A 70 22.20 -14.96 1.93
N GLU A 71 22.19 -13.68 2.31
CA GLU A 71 22.49 -13.21 3.66
C GLU A 71 21.54 -13.84 4.69
N LYS A 72 20.23 -13.81 4.41
CA LYS A 72 19.20 -14.45 5.24
C LYS A 72 19.46 -15.95 5.41
N ASN A 73 19.73 -16.67 4.32
CA ASN A 73 19.97 -18.11 4.38
C ASN A 73 21.26 -18.44 5.14
N LYS A 74 22.30 -17.60 5.02
CA LYS A 74 23.54 -17.73 5.78
C LYS A 74 23.30 -17.55 7.27
N LYS A 75 22.59 -16.48 7.68
CA LYS A 75 22.25 -16.24 9.09
C LYS A 75 21.28 -17.28 9.66
N LYS A 76 20.33 -17.78 8.86
CA LYS A 76 19.43 -18.89 9.23
C LYS A 76 20.18 -20.22 9.43
N ARG A 77 21.18 -20.52 8.58
CA ARG A 77 21.94 -21.78 8.63
C ARG A 77 23.05 -21.75 9.69
N GLY A 78 23.55 -20.57 10.03
CA GLY A 78 24.39 -20.36 11.20
C GLY A 78 23.58 -20.37 12.50
N SER A 79 24.28 -20.44 13.64
CA SER A 79 23.65 -20.30 14.96
C SER A 79 23.37 -18.81 15.23
N TYR A 80 22.46 -18.19 14.47
CA TYR A 80 22.05 -16.81 14.74
C TYR A 80 21.37 -16.75 16.12
N LYS A 81 22.12 -16.26 17.11
CA LYS A 81 21.66 -16.02 18.48
C LYS A 81 21.31 -14.54 18.58
N GLY A 82 20.04 -14.23 18.30
CA GLY A 82 19.51 -12.88 18.28
C GLY A 82 19.36 -12.24 19.67
N GLY A 83 18.39 -11.34 19.78
CA GLY A 83 17.94 -10.74 21.03
C GLY A 83 16.91 -11.59 21.78
N ASN A 84 16.26 -11.00 22.77
CA ASN A 84 15.18 -11.66 23.51
C ASN A 84 13.96 -11.86 22.61
N ILE A 85 13.22 -12.96 22.80
CA ILE A 85 11.96 -13.21 22.09
C ILE A 85 10.82 -12.81 23.01
N THR A 86 10.07 -11.77 22.63
CA THR A 86 8.88 -11.31 23.35
C THR A 86 7.61 -11.96 22.80
N MET A 87 6.63 -12.25 23.67
CA MET A 87 5.31 -12.76 23.27
C MET A 87 4.26 -11.64 23.05
N GLU A 88 4.67 -10.38 23.07
CA GLU A 88 3.78 -9.23 22.94
C GLU A 88 3.26 -9.05 21.50
N SER A 89 1.96 -8.75 21.36
CA SER A 89 1.36 -8.43 20.07
C SER A 89 1.48 -6.94 19.75
N HIS A 90 1.97 -6.64 18.56
CA HIS A 90 2.13 -5.27 18.04
C HIS A 90 1.17 -5.00 16.86
N SER A 91 0.05 -5.74 16.79
CA SER A 91 -0.94 -5.60 15.71
C SER A 91 -1.87 -4.41 15.93
N TYR A 92 -2.34 -3.80 14.84
CA TYR A 92 -3.43 -2.83 14.88
C TYR A 92 -4.76 -3.57 15.03
N LYS A 93 -5.57 -3.20 16.02
CA LYS A 93 -6.92 -3.72 16.19
C LYS A 93 -7.88 -2.90 15.34
N PHE A 94 -8.62 -3.57 14.46
CA PHE A 94 -9.69 -2.94 13.72
C PHE A 94 -10.93 -2.84 14.60
N PRO A 95 -11.69 -1.74 14.51
CA PRO A 95 -13.03 -1.70 15.08
C PRO A 95 -13.91 -2.70 14.32
N ASP A 96 -14.68 -3.50 15.05
CA ASP A 96 -15.71 -4.36 14.46
C ASP A 96 -16.77 -3.44 13.83
N THR A 97 -17.13 -3.70 12.58
CA THR A 97 -18.00 -2.83 11.77
C THR A 97 -19.47 -3.27 11.84
N ASP A 98 -19.86 -3.97 12.90
CA ASP A 98 -21.17 -4.63 13.08
C ASP A 98 -22.16 -3.85 13.99
N ASP A 99 -21.95 -2.54 14.19
CA ASP A 99 -22.94 -1.60 14.75
C ASP A 99 -23.36 -0.53 13.72
#